data_AF-A0AAA9SK28-F1
#
_entry.id   AF-A0AAA9SK28-F1
#
_cell.length_a   1.000
_cell.length_b   1.000
_cell.length_c   1.000
_cell.angle_alpha   90.00
_cell.angle_beta   90.00
_cell.angle_gamma   90.00
#
_symmetry.space_group_name_H-M   'P 1'
#
loop_
_entity.id
_entity.type
_entity.pdbx_description
1 polymer ?
#
loop_
_entity_poly.entity_id
_entity_poly.type
_entity_poly.pdbx_seq_one_letter_code
_entity_poly.pdbx_strand_id
1 'polypeptide(L)'
;MGEASLRGKSHPPSTVLRRNQITFYEDRGFQGRHYECSSDHSNLQPYFSRCNSIRVDSGCWMLYEQPNFQGPQYFLRRGDYPDYQQWMGLNDSIRSCRLIPHTGSHRLRIYEREDYRGQMVEITEDCSSLHDRFHFSEIHSFNVLEGWWVLYEMTNYRGRQYLLRPGDYRRYHDWGATNARVGSLRRAVDFY
;
A
#
# COMPACT_ATOMS: atom_id res chain seq x y z
N MET A 1 43.57 49.21 1.31
CA MET A 1 43.38 47.76 1.49
C MET A 1 42.11 47.55 2.29
N GLY A 2 41.15 46.78 1.77
CA GLY A 2 40.01 46.29 2.53
C GLY A 2 38.62 46.55 1.91
N GLU A 3 38.33 45.95 0.75
CA GLU A 3 36.93 45.72 0.33
C GLU A 3 36.39 44.51 1.09
N ALA A 4 35.33 44.70 1.89
CA ALA A 4 34.57 43.61 2.51
C ALA A 4 33.41 43.21 1.59
N SER A 5 33.62 42.15 0.82
CA SER A 5 32.61 41.50 -0.01
C SER A 5 31.58 40.78 0.88
N LEU A 6 30.34 41.27 0.91
CA LEU A 6 29.20 40.56 1.47
C LEU A 6 28.81 39.42 0.51
N ARG A 7 29.33 38.20 0.77
CA ARG A 7 28.82 36.98 0.15
C ARG A 7 27.39 36.73 0.64
N GLY A 8 26.42 36.94 -0.24
CA GLY A 8 25.08 36.40 -0.09
C GLY A 8 25.15 34.87 0.03
N LYS A 9 24.72 34.33 1.17
CA LYS A 9 24.50 32.90 1.34
C LYS A 9 23.29 32.52 0.49
N SER A 10 23.54 31.86 -0.64
CA SER A 10 22.51 31.17 -1.39
C SER A 10 21.89 30.10 -0.48
N HIS A 11 20.64 30.34 -0.10
CA HIS A 11 19.82 29.29 0.50
C HIS A 11 19.58 28.25 -0.60
N PRO A 12 19.76 26.95 -0.33
CA PRO A 12 19.30 25.94 -1.27
C PRO A 12 17.78 26.12 -1.46
N PRO A 13 17.23 25.92 -2.67
CA PRO A 13 15.80 25.93 -2.84
C PRO A 13 15.24 24.89 -1.87
N SER A 14 14.34 25.32 -1.00
CA SER A 14 13.52 24.44 -0.19
C SER A 14 13.01 23.34 -1.11
N THR A 15 13.44 22.10 -0.86
CA THR A 15 12.85 20.92 -1.49
C THR A 15 11.35 21.06 -1.31
N VAL A 16 10.65 21.41 -2.37
CA VAL A 16 9.19 21.38 -2.40
C VAL A 16 8.85 19.95 -2.04
N LEU A 17 8.36 19.73 -0.81
CA LEU A 17 7.80 18.46 -0.40
C LEU A 17 6.76 18.11 -1.46
N ARG A 18 7.09 17.17 -2.35
CA ARG A 18 6.15 16.73 -3.38
C ARG A 18 4.92 16.23 -2.64
N ARG A 19 3.79 16.91 -2.84
CA ARG A 19 2.52 16.52 -2.25
C ARG A 19 2.19 15.11 -2.75
N ASN A 20 1.80 14.21 -1.83
CA ASN A 20 1.33 12.88 -2.20
C ASN A 20 0.05 13.04 -3.04
N GLN A 21 -0.03 12.37 -4.19
CA GLN A 21 -1.11 12.60 -5.13
C GLN A 21 -1.42 11.35 -5.96
N ILE A 22 -2.73 11.09 -6.11
CA ILE A 22 -3.31 10.06 -6.97
C ILE A 22 -4.47 10.66 -7.76
N THR A 23 -4.58 10.30 -9.03
CA THR A 23 -5.67 10.73 -9.91
C THR A 23 -6.41 9.51 -10.44
N PHE A 24 -7.72 9.47 -10.23
CA PHE A 24 -8.63 8.43 -10.70
C PHE A 24 -9.35 8.90 -11.96
N TYR A 25 -9.46 8.04 -12.97
CA TYR A 25 -10.16 8.32 -14.23
C TYR A 25 -11.28 7.32 -14.46
N GLU A 26 -12.46 7.79 -14.89
CA GLU A 26 -13.61 6.92 -15.16
C GLU A 26 -13.38 5.96 -16.33
N ASP A 27 -12.58 6.36 -17.32
CA ASP A 27 -12.31 5.57 -18.53
C ASP A 27 -10.85 5.10 -18.58
N ARG A 28 -10.55 4.18 -19.51
CA ARG A 28 -9.18 3.64 -19.72
C ARG A 28 -8.27 4.70 -20.33
N GLY A 29 -6.96 4.53 -20.18
CA GLY A 29 -5.97 5.39 -20.83
C GLY A 29 -6.03 6.86 -20.37
N PHE A 30 -6.42 7.08 -19.10
CA PHE A 30 -6.47 8.40 -18.45
C PHE A 30 -7.47 9.37 -19.09
N GLN A 31 -8.62 8.85 -19.52
CA GLN A 31 -9.68 9.59 -20.20
C GLN A 31 -10.93 9.75 -19.33
N GLY A 32 -11.85 10.59 -19.79
CA GLY A 32 -13.15 10.80 -19.14
C GLY A 32 -13.06 11.72 -17.92
N ARG A 33 -14.09 11.65 -17.07
CA ARG A 33 -14.11 12.39 -15.79
C ARG A 33 -12.99 11.87 -14.90
N HIS A 34 -12.34 12.78 -14.19
CA HIS A 34 -11.29 12.43 -13.24
C HIS A 34 -11.49 13.10 -11.89
N TYR A 35 -10.84 12.53 -10.88
CA TYR A 35 -10.79 13.07 -9.52
C TYR A 35 -9.37 12.94 -8.97
N GLU A 36 -8.81 14.06 -8.52
CA GLU A 36 -7.51 14.12 -7.85
C GLU A 36 -7.69 14.00 -6.33
N CYS A 37 -6.85 13.19 -5.69
CA CYS A 37 -6.87 12.97 -4.26
C CYS A 37 -5.45 13.07 -3.68
N SER A 38 -5.31 13.68 -2.50
CA SER A 38 -4.02 13.86 -1.81
C SER A 38 -4.04 13.38 -0.35
N SER A 39 -5.08 12.66 0.06
CA SER A 39 -5.26 12.13 1.42
C SER A 39 -6.17 10.90 1.42
N ASP A 40 -6.35 10.27 2.57
CA ASP A 40 -7.40 9.25 2.75
C ASP A 40 -8.77 9.77 2.32
N HIS A 41 -9.57 8.90 1.71
CA HIS A 41 -10.95 9.20 1.31
C HIS A 41 -11.85 7.99 1.58
N SER A 42 -12.82 8.11 2.48
CA SER A 42 -13.70 7.00 2.88
C SER A 42 -14.86 6.74 1.90
N ASN A 43 -15.22 7.70 1.05
CA ASN A 43 -16.25 7.52 0.03
C ASN A 43 -15.99 8.37 -1.22
N LEU A 44 -15.58 7.71 -2.30
CA LEU A 44 -15.27 8.33 -3.59
C LEU A 44 -16.48 8.40 -4.55
N GLN A 45 -17.61 7.76 -4.21
CA GLN A 45 -18.80 7.70 -5.07
C GLN A 45 -19.33 9.07 -5.53
N PRO A 46 -19.31 10.14 -4.73
CA PRO A 46 -19.76 11.46 -5.18
C PRO A 46 -18.91 12.05 -6.33
N TYR A 47 -17.66 11.61 -6.47
CA TYR A 47 -16.68 12.19 -7.40
C TYR A 47 -16.60 11.43 -8.72
N PHE A 48 -16.86 10.12 -8.73
CA PHE A 48 -16.91 9.30 -9.93
C PHE A 48 -17.71 8.01 -9.72
N SER A 49 -18.28 7.48 -10.79
CA SER A 49 -19.16 6.32 -10.79
C SER A 49 -18.42 4.98 -10.93
N ARG A 50 -17.26 5.00 -11.60
CA ARG A 50 -16.36 3.87 -11.91
C ARG A 50 -14.92 4.37 -12.06
N CYS A 51 -13.92 3.48 -12.06
CA CYS A 51 -12.52 3.82 -12.22
C CYS A 51 -11.80 2.79 -13.10
N ASN A 52 -11.38 3.21 -14.29
CA ASN A 52 -10.76 2.33 -15.28
C ASN A 52 -9.30 2.67 -15.56
N SER A 53 -8.77 3.80 -15.08
CA SER A 53 -7.33 4.05 -15.08
C SER A 53 -6.92 4.99 -13.95
N ILE A 54 -5.66 4.90 -13.53
CA ILE A 54 -5.14 5.61 -12.36
C ILE A 54 -3.73 6.12 -12.64
N ARG A 55 -3.43 7.36 -12.23
CA ARG A 55 -2.05 7.86 -12.13
C ARG A 55 -1.71 8.10 -10.68
N VAL A 56 -0.61 7.52 -10.22
CA VAL A 56 -0.03 7.82 -8.92
C VAL A 56 1.22 8.64 -9.14
N ASP A 57 1.16 9.93 -8.84
CA ASP A 57 2.28 10.86 -9.01
C ASP A 57 3.33 10.68 -7.91
N SER A 58 2.88 10.34 -6.71
CA SER A 58 3.70 10.22 -5.50
C SER A 58 2.97 9.48 -4.37
N GLY A 59 3.76 8.76 -3.58
CA GLY A 59 3.28 8.06 -2.40
C GLY A 59 2.73 6.67 -2.71
N CYS A 60 2.50 5.91 -1.65
CA CYS A 60 1.88 4.59 -1.72
C CYS A 60 0.40 4.71 -1.36
N TRP A 61 -0.45 3.99 -2.08
CA TRP A 61 -1.89 4.04 -1.92
C TRP A 61 -2.47 2.64 -1.78
N MET A 62 -3.45 2.49 -0.89
CA MET A 62 -4.32 1.31 -0.84
C MET A 62 -5.71 1.70 -1.31
N LEU A 63 -6.22 1.05 -2.34
CA LEU A 63 -7.56 1.26 -2.86
C LEU A 63 -8.49 0.16 -2.39
N TYR A 64 -9.78 0.45 -2.34
CA TYR A 64 -10.81 -0.46 -1.86
C TYR A 64 -12.04 -0.41 -2.77
N GLU A 65 -12.61 -1.57 -3.08
CA GLU A 65 -13.81 -1.65 -3.93
C GLU A 65 -15.09 -1.14 -3.26
N GLN A 66 -15.10 -0.98 -1.93
CA GLN A 66 -16.26 -0.49 -1.16
C GLN A 66 -15.92 0.78 -0.37
N PRO A 67 -16.92 1.59 0.00
CA PRO A 67 -16.73 2.70 0.93
C PRO A 67 -16.18 2.21 2.28
N ASN A 68 -15.65 3.14 3.07
CA ASN A 68 -15.14 2.92 4.43
C ASN A 68 -14.02 1.85 4.52
N PHE A 69 -13.20 1.76 3.47
CA PHE A 69 -12.02 0.90 3.42
C PHE A 69 -12.36 -0.60 3.53
N GLN A 70 -13.38 -1.03 2.79
CA GLN A 70 -13.90 -2.40 2.82
C GLN A 70 -13.77 -3.09 1.46
N GLY A 71 -13.92 -4.42 1.47
CA GLY A 71 -13.87 -5.24 0.25
C GLY A 71 -12.45 -5.49 -0.26
N PRO A 72 -12.31 -6.00 -1.49
CA PRO A 72 -11.02 -6.24 -2.11
C PRO A 72 -10.14 -4.98 -2.12
N GLN A 73 -8.84 -5.19 -1.89
CA GLN A 73 -7.85 -4.12 -1.72
C GLN A 73 -6.79 -4.18 -2.82
N TYR A 74 -6.28 -3.03 -3.23
CA TYR A 74 -5.26 -2.90 -4.28
C TYR A 74 -4.16 -1.93 -3.87
N PHE A 75 -2.95 -2.44 -3.76
CA PHE A 75 -1.76 -1.65 -3.47
C PHE A 75 -1.20 -1.02 -4.75
N LEU A 76 -1.10 0.31 -4.75
CA LEU A 76 -0.49 1.05 -5.84
C LEU A 76 0.71 1.86 -5.31
N ARG A 77 1.77 1.82 -6.09
CA ARG A 77 2.92 2.73 -5.97
C ARG A 77 2.86 3.78 -7.06
N ARG A 78 3.79 4.72 -7.02
CA ARG A 78 4.00 5.66 -8.13
C ARG A 78 4.02 4.94 -9.48
N GLY A 79 3.29 5.47 -10.44
CA GLY A 79 3.20 4.89 -11.77
C GLY A 79 1.90 5.20 -12.49
N ASP A 80 1.87 4.82 -13.76
CA ASP A 80 0.75 4.95 -14.67
C ASP A 80 0.07 3.59 -14.83
N TYR A 81 -1.22 3.53 -14.52
CA TYR A 81 -2.04 2.33 -14.61
C TYR A 81 -3.16 2.55 -15.63
N PRO A 82 -2.93 2.26 -16.93
CA PRO A 82 -3.87 2.59 -18.01
C PRO A 82 -5.18 1.78 -18.04
N ASP A 83 -5.26 0.67 -17.30
CA ASP A 83 -6.43 -0.19 -17.17
C ASP A 83 -6.46 -0.86 -15.77
N TYR A 84 -7.63 -1.35 -15.34
CA TYR A 84 -7.79 -1.90 -13.98
C TYR A 84 -7.03 -3.20 -13.74
N GLN A 85 -6.66 -3.92 -14.79
CA GLN A 85 -5.86 -5.14 -14.68
C GLN A 85 -4.43 -4.82 -14.22
N GLN A 86 -3.92 -3.60 -14.47
CA GLN A 86 -2.58 -3.19 -14.04
C GLN A 86 -2.40 -3.10 -12.52
N TRP A 87 -3.49 -2.88 -11.75
CA TRP A 87 -3.46 -2.98 -10.29
C TRP A 87 -4.07 -4.28 -9.76
N MET A 88 -4.25 -5.27 -10.63
CA MET A 88 -4.90 -6.55 -10.33
C MET A 88 -6.37 -6.42 -9.93
N GLY A 89 -7.05 -5.35 -10.39
CA GLY A 89 -8.48 -5.15 -10.21
C GLY A 89 -9.31 -6.27 -10.83
N LEU A 90 -10.36 -6.71 -10.12
CA LEU A 90 -11.33 -7.68 -10.66
C LEU A 90 -12.41 -7.00 -11.50
N ASN A 91 -12.66 -5.72 -11.23
CA ASN A 91 -13.60 -4.83 -11.91
C ASN A 91 -13.10 -3.38 -11.78
N ASP A 92 -13.93 -2.42 -12.20
CA ASP A 92 -13.65 -0.98 -12.20
C ASP A 92 -14.23 -0.23 -10.98
N SER A 93 -14.64 -0.94 -9.93
CA SER A 93 -15.16 -0.33 -8.70
C SER A 93 -14.02 0.07 -7.78
N ILE A 94 -13.78 1.37 -7.65
CA ILE A 94 -12.97 1.95 -6.57
C ILE A 94 -13.84 2.93 -5.80
N ARG A 95 -13.94 2.78 -4.49
CA ARG A 95 -14.92 3.51 -3.66
C ARG A 95 -14.31 4.15 -2.42
N SER A 96 -13.12 3.74 -2.01
CA SER A 96 -12.33 4.44 -0.99
C SER A 96 -10.84 4.21 -1.20
N CYS A 97 -10.01 5.08 -0.63
CA CYS A 97 -8.56 4.99 -0.73
C CYS A 97 -7.86 5.46 0.56
N ARG A 98 -6.69 4.88 0.83
CA ARG A 98 -5.78 5.33 1.91
C ARG A 98 -4.43 5.70 1.34
N LEU A 99 -3.90 6.82 1.79
CA LEU A 99 -2.50 7.17 1.63
C LEU A 99 -1.69 6.42 2.70
N ILE A 100 -0.69 5.67 2.27
CA ILE A 100 0.18 4.89 3.14
C ILE A 100 1.35 5.79 3.57
N PRO A 101 1.55 6.04 4.88
CA PRO A 101 2.66 6.86 5.36
C PRO A 101 4.01 6.25 4.98
N HIS A 102 4.96 7.10 4.59
CA HIS A 102 6.34 6.67 4.42
C HIS A 102 6.97 6.36 5.79
N THR A 103 7.54 5.18 5.93
CA THR A 103 8.19 4.71 7.16
C THR A 103 9.63 4.32 6.89
N GLY A 104 10.55 4.78 7.74
CA GLY A 104 12.00 4.53 7.58
C GLY A 104 12.46 3.13 7.96
N SER A 105 11.63 2.35 8.65
CA SER A 105 11.92 0.97 9.04
C SER A 105 10.66 0.10 8.92
N HIS A 106 10.88 -1.20 8.74
CA HIS A 106 9.84 -2.20 8.59
C HIS A 106 10.22 -3.45 9.36
N ARG A 107 9.31 -3.92 10.21
CA ARG A 107 9.51 -5.15 10.99
C ARG A 107 8.17 -5.78 11.33
N LEU A 108 8.05 -7.07 11.02
CA LEU A 108 6.84 -7.86 11.19
C LEU A 108 7.20 -9.22 11.78
N ARG A 109 6.42 -9.69 12.75
CA ARG A 109 6.47 -11.08 13.22
C ARG A 109 5.26 -11.84 12.70
N ILE A 110 5.53 -13.01 12.15
CA ILE A 110 4.51 -13.95 11.67
C ILE A 110 4.53 -15.20 12.55
N TYR A 111 3.35 -15.76 12.80
CA TYR A 111 3.18 -16.90 13.70
C TYR A 111 2.34 -18.00 13.06
N GLU A 112 2.77 -19.24 13.29
CA GLU A 112 2.10 -20.45 12.81
C GLU A 112 0.70 -20.62 13.40
N ARG A 113 0.44 -20.13 14.62
CA ARG A 113 -0.86 -20.29 15.31
C ARG A 113 -1.46 -18.96 15.74
N GLU A 114 -2.74 -18.98 16.06
CA GLU A 114 -3.47 -17.84 16.61
C GLU A 114 -2.89 -17.43 17.98
N ASP A 115 -3.11 -16.15 18.34
CA ASP A 115 -2.64 -15.54 19.59
C ASP A 115 -1.13 -15.63 19.80
N TYR A 116 -0.35 -15.49 18.73
CA TYR A 116 1.13 -15.43 18.76
C TYR A 116 1.80 -16.72 19.26
N ARG A 117 1.17 -17.86 19.00
CA ARG A 117 1.66 -19.18 19.39
C ARG A 117 2.34 -19.90 18.24
N GLY A 118 3.05 -20.98 18.57
CA GLY A 118 3.75 -21.82 17.59
C GLY A 118 5.05 -21.21 17.12
N GLN A 119 5.53 -21.67 15.96
CA GLN A 119 6.76 -21.13 15.37
C GLN A 119 6.59 -19.66 15.01
N MET A 120 7.62 -18.85 15.30
CA MET A 120 7.66 -17.41 15.02
C MET A 120 8.83 -17.10 14.09
N VAL A 121 8.57 -16.24 13.10
CA VAL A 121 9.59 -15.70 12.21
C VAL A 121 9.46 -14.17 12.17
N GLU A 122 10.60 -13.48 12.26
CA GLU A 122 10.68 -12.04 12.07
C GLU A 122 11.11 -11.72 10.63
N ILE A 123 10.41 -10.78 10.00
CA ILE A 123 10.59 -10.34 8.62
C ILE A 123 10.81 -8.83 8.61
N THR A 124 11.91 -8.40 7.98
CA THR A 124 12.29 -6.99 7.81
C THR A 124 12.40 -6.58 6.33
N GLU A 125 12.36 -7.55 5.43
CA GLU A 125 12.50 -7.39 3.98
C GLU A 125 11.31 -8.00 3.26
N ASP A 126 11.15 -7.66 1.98
CA ASP A 126 10.12 -8.28 1.15
C ASP A 126 10.35 -9.80 1.04
N CYS A 127 9.27 -10.58 0.94
CA CYS A 127 9.30 -12.02 0.81
C CYS A 127 8.33 -12.48 -0.28
N SER A 128 8.86 -12.94 -1.41
CA SER A 128 8.07 -13.39 -2.57
C SER A 128 7.46 -14.78 -2.38
N SER A 129 7.98 -15.60 -1.47
CA SER A 129 7.44 -16.92 -1.15
C SER A 129 7.72 -17.27 0.31
N LEU A 130 6.67 -17.27 1.15
CA LEU A 130 6.77 -17.70 2.55
C LEU A 130 7.02 -19.21 2.66
N HIS A 131 6.48 -19.99 1.73
CA HIS A 131 6.67 -21.43 1.70
C HIS A 131 8.12 -21.79 1.43
N ASP A 132 8.73 -21.23 0.39
CA ASP A 132 10.12 -21.58 0.04
C ASP A 132 11.12 -21.10 1.10
N ARG A 133 10.83 -19.99 1.78
CA ARG A 133 11.74 -19.39 2.76
C ARG A 133 11.57 -19.96 4.17
N PHE A 134 10.35 -20.27 4.59
CA PHE A 134 10.03 -20.62 5.98
C PHE A 134 9.16 -21.88 6.12
N HIS A 135 8.79 -22.53 5.01
CA HIS A 135 7.90 -23.69 4.96
C HIS A 135 6.49 -23.41 5.52
N PHE A 136 6.08 -22.14 5.50
CA PHE A 136 4.73 -21.73 5.89
C PHE A 136 3.84 -21.57 4.66
N SER A 137 2.67 -22.21 4.70
CA SER A 137 1.57 -22.01 3.73
C SER A 137 0.38 -21.25 4.33
N GLU A 138 0.26 -21.25 5.65
CA GLU A 138 -0.79 -20.57 6.41
C GLU A 138 -0.15 -19.79 7.56
N ILE A 139 -0.66 -18.58 7.80
CA ILE A 139 -0.23 -17.72 8.90
C ILE A 139 -1.47 -17.30 9.67
N HIS A 140 -1.46 -17.57 10.97
CA HIS A 140 -2.64 -17.41 11.81
C HIS A 140 -2.60 -16.15 12.66
N SER A 141 -1.42 -15.58 12.93
CA SER A 141 -1.34 -14.28 13.60
C SER A 141 -0.11 -13.47 13.19
N PHE A 142 -0.23 -12.14 13.31
CA PHE A 142 0.83 -11.17 13.02
C PHE A 142 1.01 -10.20 14.18
N ASN A 143 2.24 -9.74 14.35
CA ASN A 143 2.53 -8.53 15.11
C ASN A 143 3.37 -7.59 14.24
N VAL A 144 2.74 -6.52 13.75
CA VAL A 144 3.40 -5.52 12.92
C VAL A 144 4.06 -4.52 13.85
N LEU A 145 5.37 -4.66 14.02
CA LEU A 145 6.16 -3.84 14.93
C LEU A 145 6.45 -2.46 14.33
N GLU A 146 6.83 -2.44 13.06
CA GLU A 146 7.26 -1.23 12.36
C GLU A 146 6.86 -1.26 10.90
N GLY A 147 6.55 -0.07 10.37
CA GLY A 147 6.18 0.12 8.97
C GLY A 147 4.82 -0.45 8.60
N TRP A 148 4.39 -0.15 7.38
CA TRP A 148 3.18 -0.71 6.80
C TRP A 148 3.56 -1.84 5.85
N TRP A 149 2.74 -2.88 5.80
CA TRP A 149 2.98 -4.05 4.98
C TRP A 149 1.77 -4.37 4.11
N VAL A 150 2.02 -5.03 2.99
CA VAL A 150 0.99 -5.61 2.14
C VAL A 150 1.19 -7.11 2.11
N LEU A 151 0.16 -7.82 2.54
CA LEU A 151 0.07 -9.27 2.50
C LEU A 151 -0.65 -9.70 1.24
N TYR A 152 -0.14 -10.75 0.62
CA TYR A 152 -0.72 -11.35 -0.59
C TYR A 152 -1.07 -12.81 -0.34
N GLU A 153 -2.28 -13.20 -0.76
CA GLU A 153 -2.78 -14.58 -0.65
C GLU A 153 -1.88 -15.59 -1.37
N MET A 154 -1.30 -15.21 -2.51
CA MET A 154 -0.44 -16.08 -3.32
C MET A 154 1.03 -15.62 -3.29
N THR A 155 1.93 -16.52 -3.69
CA THR A 155 3.35 -16.21 -3.91
C THR A 155 3.52 -15.17 -5.03
N ASN A 156 4.68 -14.52 -5.08
CA ASN A 156 5.05 -13.54 -6.09
C ASN A 156 4.10 -12.34 -6.17
N TYR A 157 3.54 -11.93 -5.03
CA TYR A 157 2.72 -10.73 -4.88
C TYR A 157 1.44 -10.76 -5.72
N ARG A 158 0.73 -11.89 -5.66
CA ARG A 158 -0.51 -12.14 -6.43
C ARG A 158 -1.68 -12.50 -5.51
N GLY A 159 -2.88 -12.51 -6.10
CA GLY A 159 -4.11 -12.85 -5.39
C GLY A 159 -4.63 -11.68 -4.56
N ARG A 160 -5.46 -11.99 -3.55
CA ARG A 160 -6.03 -10.95 -2.67
C ARG A 160 -4.93 -10.26 -1.87
N GLN A 161 -5.12 -8.96 -1.66
CA GLN A 161 -4.17 -8.10 -0.96
C GLN A 161 -4.78 -7.59 0.33
N TYR A 162 -3.95 -7.44 1.37
CA TYR A 162 -4.39 -6.97 2.68
C TYR A 162 -3.37 -5.98 3.25
N LEU A 163 -3.84 -4.80 3.60
CA LEU A 163 -3.02 -3.80 4.25
C LEU A 163 -2.85 -4.09 5.75
N LEU A 164 -1.61 -4.24 6.18
CA LEU A 164 -1.25 -4.43 7.57
C LEU A 164 -0.59 -3.15 8.10
N ARG A 165 -1.18 -2.59 9.15
CA ARG A 165 -0.71 -1.39 9.85
C ARG A 165 0.03 -1.83 11.12
N PRO A 166 0.89 -0.98 11.70
CA PRO A 166 1.46 -1.25 13.02
C PRO A 166 0.37 -1.62 14.02
N GLY A 167 0.53 -2.77 14.69
CA GLY A 167 -0.48 -3.32 15.58
C GLY A 167 -0.53 -4.83 15.67
N ASP A 168 -1.54 -5.27 16.41
CA ASP A 168 -1.79 -6.64 16.82
C ASP A 168 -2.87 -7.31 15.96
N TYR A 169 -2.56 -8.49 15.42
CA TYR A 169 -3.47 -9.29 14.60
C TYR A 169 -3.43 -10.73 15.08
N ARG A 170 -4.37 -11.12 15.94
CA ARG A 170 -4.35 -12.42 16.63
C ARG A 170 -4.95 -13.56 15.81
N ARG A 171 -5.69 -13.23 14.76
CA ARG A 171 -6.36 -14.17 13.84
C ARG A 171 -6.61 -13.54 12.48
N TYR A 172 -6.90 -14.35 11.47
CA TYR A 172 -7.04 -13.88 10.07
C TYR A 172 -8.18 -12.92 9.78
N HIS A 173 -9.20 -12.92 10.62
CA HIS A 173 -10.27 -11.94 10.55
C HIS A 173 -9.79 -10.51 10.87
N ASP A 174 -8.72 -10.35 11.65
CA ASP A 174 -8.27 -9.03 12.12
C ASP A 174 -7.67 -8.18 10.98
N TRP A 175 -7.19 -8.82 9.90
CA TRP A 175 -6.74 -8.14 8.67
C TRP A 175 -7.75 -8.22 7.51
N GLY A 176 -8.96 -8.73 7.78
CA GLY A 176 -10.04 -8.82 6.79
C GLY A 176 -9.93 -9.97 5.80
N ALA A 177 -9.07 -10.97 6.07
CA ALA A 177 -9.04 -12.19 5.27
C ALA A 177 -10.15 -13.18 5.66
N THR A 178 -10.49 -14.05 4.72
CA THR A 178 -11.48 -15.12 4.89
C THR A 178 -10.87 -16.46 5.26
N ASN A 179 -9.55 -16.59 5.17
CA ASN A 179 -8.77 -17.78 5.52
C ASN A 179 -7.34 -17.35 5.91
N ALA A 180 -6.55 -18.30 6.39
CA ALA A 180 -5.18 -18.07 6.87
C ALA A 180 -4.11 -18.19 5.77
N ARG A 181 -4.46 -18.35 4.49
CA ARG A 181 -3.48 -18.55 3.42
C ARG A 181 -2.70 -17.27 3.16
N VAL A 182 -1.39 -17.39 3.14
CA VAL A 182 -0.47 -16.29 2.85
C VAL A 182 0.70 -16.81 2.03
N GLY A 183 0.87 -16.27 0.84
CA GLY A 183 1.97 -16.69 -0.04
C GLY A 183 3.14 -15.72 -0.06
N SER A 184 2.90 -14.42 0.08
CA SER A 184 3.97 -13.40 0.05
C SER A 184 3.65 -12.14 0.85
N LEU A 185 4.71 -11.41 1.21
CA LEU A 185 4.67 -10.18 2.00
C LEU A 185 5.57 -9.13 1.37
N ARG A 186 5.11 -7.88 1.35
CA ARG A 186 5.88 -6.75 0.85
C ARG A 186 5.79 -5.57 1.81
N ARG A 187 6.88 -4.82 1.97
CA ARG A 187 6.85 -3.51 2.62
C ARG A 187 6.09 -2.52 1.76
N ALA A 188 5.25 -1.70 2.38
CA ALA A 188 4.46 -0.70 1.68
C ALA A 188 5.30 0.57 1.44
N VAL A 189 6.36 0.44 0.64
CA VAL A 189 7.30 1.52 0.30
C VAL A 189 7.16 1.94 -1.15
N ASP A 190 7.32 3.24 -1.38
CA ASP A 190 7.48 3.80 -2.72
C ASP A 190 8.96 3.67 -3.09
N PHE A 191 9.23 3.25 -4.33
CA PHE A 191 10.61 3.19 -4.82
C PHE A 191 10.91 4.52 -5.50
N TYR A 192 11.69 5.35 -4.81
CA TYR A 192 12.31 6.54 -5.39
C TYR A 192 13.67 6.20 -5.96
#